data_AF-A0A8J5MWS4-F1
#
_entry.id   AF-A0A8J5MWS4-F1
#
_cell.length_a   1.000
_cell.length_b   1.000
_cell.length_c   1.000
_cell.angle_alpha   90.00
_cell.angle_beta   90.00
_cell.angle_gamma   90.00
#
_symmetry.space_group_name_H-M   'P 1'
#
loop_
_entity.id
_entity.type
_entity.pdbx_description
1 polymer ?
#
loop_
_entity_poly.entity_id
_entity_poly.type
_entity_poly.pdbx_seq_one_letter_code
_entity_poly.pdbx_strand_id
1 'polypeptide(L)'
;MLPSYLGVCQGDGVNYNSIGKILDTVERHGWSAASVSFGSGGSLLQRLDRDTQKCAYKCSLAVVDGDEVEVYKEPITDKGKTSKKGRLTLQCEDGVYTTVEHGKGDPEKDLLVPVFENGELLKDYTFEEIRQRAQITPNEIDILNFLAEDK
;
A
#
# COMPACT_ATOMS: atom_id res chain seq x y z
N MET A 1 -15.53 24.74 -17.11
CA MET A 1 -16.28 23.50 -16.82
C MET A 1 -17.19 23.19 -17.99
N LEU A 2 -17.29 21.94 -18.43
CA LEU A 2 -18.21 21.54 -19.51
C LEU A 2 -19.67 21.50 -19.01
N PRO A 3 -20.67 21.53 -19.92
CA PRO A 3 -22.06 21.27 -19.56
C PRO A 3 -22.24 19.87 -18.95
N SER A 4 -23.20 19.70 -18.04
CA SER A 4 -23.37 18.45 -17.26
C SER A 4 -23.65 17.19 -18.07
N TYR A 5 -24.08 17.32 -19.32
CA TYR A 5 -24.33 16.23 -20.25
C TYR A 5 -23.11 15.86 -21.13
N LEU A 6 -21.94 16.48 -20.91
CA LEU A 6 -20.74 16.28 -21.71
C LEU A 6 -19.48 16.18 -20.85
N GLY A 7 -18.66 15.16 -21.11
CA GLY A 7 -17.36 14.95 -20.50
C GLY A 7 -16.33 14.44 -21.50
N VAL A 8 -15.05 14.48 -21.11
CA VAL A 8 -13.93 13.95 -21.89
C VAL A 8 -13.36 12.73 -21.20
N CYS A 9 -13.03 11.69 -21.97
CA CYS A 9 -12.33 10.51 -21.46
C CYS A 9 -11.01 10.33 -22.23
N GLN A 10 -9.89 10.37 -21.52
CA GLN A 10 -8.58 10.00 -22.06
C GLN A 10 -8.29 8.55 -21.70
N GLY A 11 -8.22 7.67 -22.70
CA GLY A 11 -7.99 6.24 -22.50
C GLY A 11 -6.64 5.72 -22.99
N ASP A 12 -5.90 6.53 -23.76
CA ASP A 12 -4.65 6.10 -24.38
C ASP A 12 -3.42 6.63 -23.61
N GLY A 13 -2.40 5.78 -23.46
CA GLY A 13 -1.14 6.14 -22.80
C GLY A 13 -1.22 6.51 -21.31
N VAL A 14 -2.40 6.36 -20.67
CA VAL A 14 -2.61 6.77 -19.27
C VAL A 14 -1.83 5.88 -18.31
N ASN A 15 -1.10 6.47 -17.38
CA ASN A 15 -0.40 5.82 -16.28
C ASN A 15 -0.25 6.80 -15.10
N TYR A 16 0.32 6.35 -13.98
CA TYR A 16 0.52 7.16 -12.78
C TYR A 16 1.18 8.53 -13.09
N ASN A 17 2.27 8.53 -13.85
CA ASN A 17 3.02 9.74 -14.19
C ASN A 17 2.29 10.65 -15.19
N SER A 18 1.52 10.07 -16.12
CA SER A 18 0.85 10.88 -17.15
C SER A 18 -0.37 11.61 -16.61
N ILE A 19 -1.08 11.05 -15.62
CA ILE A 19 -2.30 11.66 -15.06
C ILE A 19 -1.99 13.05 -14.51
N GLY A 20 -0.93 13.21 -13.71
CA GLY A 20 -0.52 14.51 -13.18
C GLY A 20 -0.23 15.54 -14.28
N LYS A 21 0.51 15.15 -15.32
CA LYS A 21 0.84 16.02 -16.46
C LYS A 21 -0.38 16.44 -17.28
N ILE A 22 -1.34 15.52 -17.46
CA ILE A 22 -2.59 15.82 -18.16
C ILE A 22 -3.44 16.78 -17.32
N LEU A 23 -3.57 16.54 -16.00
CA LEU A 23 -4.32 17.41 -15.10
C LEU A 23 -3.73 18.82 -15.03
N ASP A 24 -2.40 18.95 -14.93
CA ASP A 24 -1.70 20.24 -15.00
C ASP A 24 -1.98 20.97 -16.33
N THR A 25 -2.05 20.23 -17.45
CA THR A 25 -2.37 20.81 -18.76
C THR A 25 -3.83 21.28 -18.82
N VAL A 26 -4.77 20.49 -18.28
CA VAL A 26 -6.19 20.84 -18.16
C VAL A 26 -6.35 22.12 -17.36
N GLU A 27 -5.71 22.20 -16.19
CA GLU A 27 -5.74 23.37 -15.32
C GLU A 27 -5.14 24.62 -15.99
N ARG A 28 -3.93 24.51 -16.58
CA ARG A 28 -3.27 25.63 -17.27
C ARG A 28 -4.08 26.24 -18.40
N HIS A 29 -4.98 25.48 -19.01
CA HIS A 29 -5.86 25.97 -20.07
C HIS A 29 -7.26 26.39 -19.57
N GLY A 30 -7.44 26.51 -18.26
CA GLY A 30 -8.70 26.97 -17.64
C GLY A 30 -9.82 25.94 -17.64
N TRP A 31 -9.50 24.66 -17.85
CA TRP A 31 -10.46 23.57 -17.79
C TRP A 31 -10.52 22.97 -16.38
N SER A 32 -11.70 22.48 -16.02
CA SER A 32 -11.90 21.83 -14.72
C SER A 32 -11.58 20.35 -14.81
N ALA A 33 -10.84 19.81 -13.84
CA ALA A 33 -10.58 18.38 -13.72
C ALA A 33 -11.87 17.53 -13.65
N ALA A 34 -12.97 18.08 -13.12
CA ALA A 34 -14.28 17.41 -13.08
C ALA A 34 -14.88 17.13 -14.46
N SER A 35 -14.34 17.73 -15.53
CA SER A 35 -14.77 17.50 -16.92
C SER A 35 -14.03 16.34 -17.60
N VAL A 36 -13.03 15.74 -16.92
CA VAL A 36 -12.14 14.73 -17.49
C VAL A 36 -12.18 13.44 -16.67
N SER A 37 -12.21 12.31 -17.37
CA SER A 37 -12.05 10.97 -16.82
C SER A 37 -10.90 10.24 -17.52
N PHE A 38 -10.34 9.23 -16.85
CA PHE A 38 -9.18 8.49 -17.33
C PHE A 38 -9.48 7.00 -17.42
N GLY A 39 -9.18 6.41 -18.57
CA GLY A 39 -9.12 4.96 -18.75
C GLY A 39 -7.67 4.49 -18.73
N SER A 40 -7.34 3.50 -17.89
CA SER A 40 -5.99 2.94 -17.82
C SER A 40 -6.06 1.41 -17.83
N GLY A 41 -5.40 0.79 -18.81
CA GLY A 41 -5.37 -0.66 -19.00
C GLY A 41 -4.06 -1.29 -18.53
N GLY A 42 -3.17 -1.61 -19.48
CA GLY A 42 -1.94 -2.35 -19.20
C GLY A 42 -0.98 -1.67 -18.22
N SER A 43 -0.91 -0.34 -18.22
CA SER A 43 -0.14 0.43 -17.23
C SER A 43 -0.66 0.27 -15.80
N LEU A 44 -1.98 0.10 -15.62
CA LEU A 44 -2.58 -0.10 -14.30
C LEU A 44 -2.53 -1.57 -13.86
N LEU A 45 -2.71 -2.52 -14.78
CA LEU A 45 -2.93 -3.92 -14.45
C LEU A 45 -1.78 -4.87 -14.83
N GLN A 46 -0.84 -4.46 -15.68
CA GLN A 46 0.21 -5.35 -16.22
C GLN A 46 1.65 -4.82 -16.03
N ARG A 47 1.83 -3.50 -15.85
CA ARG A 47 3.16 -2.89 -15.59
C ARG A 47 3.47 -2.80 -14.09
N LEU A 48 3.08 -3.82 -13.35
CA LEU A 48 3.37 -3.99 -11.93
C LEU A 48 3.96 -5.38 -11.76
N ASP A 49 4.95 -5.48 -10.89
CA ASP A 49 5.56 -6.76 -10.51
C ASP A 49 5.69 -6.86 -8.98
N ARG A 50 6.15 -8.02 -8.51
CA ARG A 50 6.38 -8.30 -7.09
C ARG A 50 7.32 -7.28 -6.44
N ASP A 51 8.29 -6.78 -7.20
CA ASP A 51 9.34 -5.88 -6.69
C ASP A 51 8.88 -4.42 -6.63
N THR A 52 7.79 -4.07 -7.34
CA THR A 52 7.18 -2.74 -7.32
C THR A 52 6.86 -2.27 -5.88
N GLN A 53 6.35 -3.18 -5.04
CA GLN A 53 6.13 -2.95 -3.61
C GLN A 53 7.10 -3.76 -2.72
N LYS A 54 8.12 -4.37 -3.32
CA LYS A 54 9.11 -5.23 -2.65
C LYS A 54 8.49 -6.36 -1.81
N CYS A 55 7.36 -6.92 -2.26
CA CYS A 55 6.65 -7.99 -1.56
C CYS A 55 7.57 -9.20 -1.37
N ALA A 56 7.74 -9.63 -0.11
CA ALA A 56 8.62 -10.73 0.25
C ALA A 56 8.10 -11.50 1.48
N TYR A 57 8.32 -12.81 1.47
CA TYR A 57 8.07 -13.69 2.62
C TYR A 57 9.39 -14.18 3.19
N LYS A 58 9.57 -14.14 4.51
CA LYS A 58 10.80 -14.57 5.20
C LYS A 58 10.45 -15.17 6.55
N CYS A 59 11.16 -16.25 6.91
CA CYS A 59 11.14 -16.79 8.27
C CYS A 59 11.82 -15.79 9.22
N SER A 60 11.17 -15.47 10.33
CA SER A 60 11.69 -14.59 11.39
C SER A 60 11.98 -15.33 12.71
N LEU A 61 11.39 -16.52 12.90
CA LEU A 61 11.45 -17.30 14.13
C LEU A 61 11.35 -18.80 13.80
N ALA A 62 12.14 -19.62 14.49
CA ALA A 62 12.02 -21.07 14.52
C ALA A 62 11.98 -21.57 15.98
N VAL A 63 11.46 -22.78 16.19
CA VAL A 63 11.60 -23.49 17.47
C VAL A 63 12.53 -24.68 17.22
N VAL A 64 13.66 -24.72 17.91
CA VAL A 64 14.69 -25.77 17.79
C VAL A 64 14.89 -26.38 19.16
N ASP A 65 14.66 -27.68 19.29
CA ASP A 65 14.76 -28.42 20.57
C ASP A 65 13.91 -27.83 21.71
N GLY A 66 12.81 -27.15 21.37
CA GLY A 66 11.90 -26.51 22.32
C GLY A 66 12.21 -25.03 22.58
N ASP A 67 13.34 -24.52 22.09
CA ASP A 67 13.76 -23.14 22.28
C ASP A 67 13.46 -22.27 21.04
N GLU A 68 12.97 -21.07 21.28
CA GLU A 68 12.76 -20.06 20.23
C GLU A 68 14.11 -19.49 19.75
N VAL A 69 14.33 -19.54 18.44
CA VAL A 69 15.52 -19.01 17.76
C VAL A 69 15.10 -17.98 16.72
N GLU A 70 15.64 -16.77 16.82
CA GLU A 70 15.43 -15.75 15.80
C GLU A 70 16.17 -16.11 14.51
N VAL A 71 15.44 -16.09 13.40
CA VAL A 71 15.99 -16.36 12.07
C VAL A 71 15.91 -15.09 11.25
N TYR A 72 16.99 -14.71 10.59
CA TYR A 72 16.97 -13.55 9.70
C TYR A 72 18.07 -13.61 8.66
N LYS A 73 17.84 -12.91 7.56
CA LYS A 73 18.83 -12.65 6.54
C LYS A 73 19.47 -11.30 6.79
N GLU A 74 20.79 -11.24 6.79
CA GLU A 74 21.57 -10.00 6.84
C GLU A 74 22.70 -10.09 5.81
N PRO A 75 22.45 -9.71 4.54
CA PRO A 75 23.46 -9.86 3.50
C PRO A 75 24.54 -8.78 3.62
N ILE A 76 25.79 -9.21 3.55
CA ILE A 76 26.99 -8.35 3.69
C ILE A 76 26.97 -7.19 2.68
N THR A 77 26.53 -7.45 1.44
CA THR A 77 26.62 -6.52 0.31
C THR A 77 25.41 -5.59 0.16
N ASP A 78 24.32 -5.81 0.90
CA ASP A 78 23.08 -5.05 0.73
C ASP A 78 22.29 -4.98 2.04
N LYS A 79 22.69 -4.07 2.93
CA LYS A 79 22.03 -3.90 4.24
C LYS A 79 20.54 -3.53 4.14
N GLY A 80 20.08 -3.02 2.99
CA GLY A 80 18.66 -2.74 2.75
C GLY A 80 17.80 -4.00 2.66
N LYS A 81 18.41 -5.19 2.55
CA LYS A 81 17.73 -6.49 2.50
C LYS A 81 17.76 -7.25 3.83
N THR A 82 18.18 -6.61 4.92
CA THR A 82 18.07 -7.20 6.26
C THR A 82 16.61 -7.46 6.61
N SER A 83 16.30 -8.66 7.09
CA SER A 83 14.94 -9.04 7.48
C SER A 83 14.68 -8.82 8.96
N LYS A 84 13.40 -8.67 9.29
CA LYS A 84 12.91 -8.58 10.67
C LYS A 84 13.15 -9.89 11.44
N LYS A 85 13.19 -9.80 12.77
CA LYS A 85 13.60 -10.87 13.68
C LYS A 85 12.52 -11.19 14.72
N GLY A 86 12.38 -12.48 15.05
CA GLY A 86 11.51 -12.97 16.11
C GLY A 86 10.02 -12.92 15.78
N ARG A 87 9.19 -13.02 16.83
CA ARG A 87 7.73 -12.77 16.74
C ARG A 87 7.48 -11.30 16.44
N LEU A 88 6.56 -11.03 15.52
CA LEU A 88 6.26 -9.69 15.04
C LEU A 88 4.82 -9.31 15.39
N THR A 89 4.60 -8.05 15.75
CA THR A 89 3.27 -7.42 15.84
C THR A 89 3.25 -6.16 15.01
N LEU A 90 2.08 -5.74 14.52
CA LEU A 90 1.89 -4.44 13.87
C LEU A 90 1.06 -3.55 14.78
N GLN A 91 1.55 -2.36 15.12
CA GLN A 91 0.85 -1.41 15.98
C GLN A 91 0.67 -0.09 15.24
N CYS A 92 -0.36 0.66 15.60
CA CYS A 92 -0.58 2.02 15.09
C CYS A 92 -0.81 2.97 16.26
N GLU A 93 0.03 4.00 16.36
CA GLU A 93 -0.11 5.09 17.32
C GLU A 93 -0.11 6.41 16.54
N ASP A 94 -1.15 7.23 16.74
CA ASP A 94 -1.34 8.52 16.07
C ASP A 94 -1.20 8.46 14.52
N GLY A 95 -1.71 7.39 13.91
CA GLY A 95 -1.66 7.17 12.46
C GLY A 95 -0.32 6.63 11.94
N VAL A 96 0.66 6.43 12.81
CA VAL A 96 1.98 5.87 12.46
C VAL A 96 2.01 4.38 12.71
N TYR A 97 2.20 3.62 11.64
CA TYR A 97 2.32 2.16 11.71
C TYR A 97 3.76 1.74 12.05
N THR A 98 3.91 0.89 13.06
CA THR A 98 5.18 0.35 13.51
C THR A 98 5.12 -1.16 13.65
N THR A 99 6.04 -1.87 12.99
CA THR A 99 6.26 -3.29 13.26
C THR A 99 7.21 -3.44 14.45
N VAL A 100 6.74 -4.09 15.51
CA VAL A 100 7.55 -4.39 16.68
C VAL A 100 8.13 -5.80 16.53
N GLU A 101 9.44 -5.94 16.77
CA GLU A 101 10.21 -7.18 16.57
C GLU A 101 10.53 -7.87 17.90
N HIS A 102 11.18 -9.04 17.84
CA HIS A 102 11.70 -9.76 19.01
C HIS A 102 10.65 -10.20 20.03
N GLY A 103 9.37 -10.29 19.65
CA GLY A 103 8.28 -10.59 20.57
C GLY A 103 8.03 -9.52 21.63
N LYS A 104 8.52 -8.28 21.42
CA LYS A 104 8.33 -7.16 22.36
C LYS A 104 7.03 -6.38 22.12
N GLY A 105 6.22 -6.83 21.17
CA GLY A 105 4.92 -6.25 20.87
C GLY A 105 3.94 -6.41 22.02
N ASP A 106 3.00 -5.47 22.12
CA ASP A 106 1.83 -5.58 22.98
C ASP A 106 0.74 -6.31 22.17
N PRO A 107 0.33 -7.53 22.58
CA PRO A 107 -0.71 -8.28 21.87
C PRO A 107 -2.06 -7.55 21.80
N GLU A 108 -2.38 -6.71 22.80
CA GLU A 108 -3.65 -5.96 22.82
C GLU A 108 -3.65 -4.81 21.81
N LYS A 109 -2.47 -4.41 21.33
CA LYS A 109 -2.30 -3.39 20.29
C LYS A 109 -2.01 -3.99 18.91
N ASP A 110 -1.89 -5.31 18.80
CA ASP A 110 -1.56 -5.94 17.53
C ASP A 110 -2.73 -5.85 16.56
N LEU A 111 -2.47 -5.24 15.41
CA LEU A 111 -3.43 -5.11 14.32
C LEU A 111 -3.49 -6.37 13.46
N LEU A 112 -2.51 -7.28 13.60
CA LEU A 112 -2.56 -8.58 12.96
C LEU A 112 -3.59 -9.46 13.66
N VAL A 113 -4.50 -10.03 12.87
CA VAL A 113 -5.54 -10.94 13.36
C VAL A 113 -5.43 -12.28 12.67
N PRO A 114 -5.70 -13.40 13.37
CA PRO A 114 -5.75 -14.71 12.74
C PRO A 114 -6.93 -14.73 11.75
N VAL A 115 -6.62 -14.93 10.47
CA VAL A 115 -7.62 -15.05 9.40
C VAL A 115 -7.85 -16.50 8.98
N PHE A 116 -6.89 -17.37 9.26
CA PHE A 116 -6.92 -18.79 8.90
C PHE A 116 -6.17 -19.60 9.95
N GLU A 117 -6.74 -20.72 10.37
CA GLU A 117 -6.13 -21.62 11.34
C GLU A 117 -6.56 -23.06 11.07
N ASN A 118 -5.60 -23.99 11.04
CA ASN A 118 -5.85 -25.44 10.95
C ASN A 118 -6.80 -25.91 9.82
N GLY A 119 -6.78 -25.23 8.66
CA GLY A 119 -7.64 -25.59 7.53
C GLY A 119 -8.93 -24.76 7.44
N GLU A 120 -9.22 -23.92 8.43
CA GLU A 120 -10.45 -23.16 8.53
C GLU A 120 -10.20 -21.66 8.35
N LEU A 121 -11.08 -21.00 7.59
CA LEU A 121 -11.11 -19.55 7.45
C LEU A 121 -11.84 -18.95 8.65
N LEU A 122 -11.12 -18.23 9.50
CA LEU A 122 -11.65 -17.63 10.74
C LEU A 122 -12.26 -16.26 10.50
N LYS A 123 -11.74 -15.53 9.52
CA LYS A 123 -12.18 -14.17 9.20
C LYS A 123 -12.14 -13.94 7.70
N ASP A 124 -13.29 -13.60 7.16
CA ASP A 124 -13.45 -13.18 5.77
C ASP A 124 -13.93 -11.73 5.73
N TYR A 125 -13.60 -11.01 4.66
CA TYR A 125 -13.98 -9.61 4.47
C TYR A 125 -14.70 -9.44 3.15
N THR A 126 -15.84 -8.77 3.20
CA THR A 126 -16.56 -8.36 2.00
C THR A 126 -15.79 -7.29 1.23
N PHE A 127 -16.00 -7.22 -0.08
CA PHE A 127 -15.37 -6.21 -0.91
C PHE A 127 -15.74 -4.77 -0.49
N GLU A 128 -16.95 -4.58 0.04
CA GLU A 128 -17.40 -3.27 0.53
C GLU A 128 -16.66 -2.85 1.81
N GLU A 129 -16.44 -3.76 2.76
CA GLU A 129 -15.61 -3.47 3.95
C GLU A 129 -14.18 -3.09 3.56
N ILE A 130 -13.61 -3.77 2.56
CA ILE A 130 -12.28 -3.43 2.05
C ILE A 130 -12.28 -2.04 1.39
N ARG A 131 -13.30 -1.70 0.60
CA ARG A 131 -13.45 -0.37 0.00
C ARG A 131 -13.58 0.73 1.03
N GLN A 132 -14.34 0.50 2.10
CA GLN A 132 -14.52 1.45 3.19
C GLN A 132 -13.20 1.67 3.95
N ARG A 133 -12.46 0.60 4.24
CA ARG A 133 -11.15 0.70 4.91
C ARG A 133 -10.09 1.41 4.05
N ALA A 134 -10.15 1.24 2.73
CA ALA A 134 -9.22 1.86 1.79
C ALA A 134 -9.60 3.30 1.39
N GLN A 135 -10.66 3.87 1.97
CA GLN A 135 -11.02 5.27 1.71
C GLN A 135 -9.91 6.19 2.18
N ILE A 136 -9.56 7.15 1.33
CA ILE A 136 -8.62 8.21 1.67
C ILE A 136 -9.40 9.32 2.36
N THR A 137 -8.99 9.72 3.55
CA THR A 137 -9.50 10.94 4.18
C THR A 137 -8.61 12.15 3.85
N PRO A 138 -9.16 13.37 3.83
CA PRO A 138 -8.38 14.60 3.61
C PRO A 138 -7.24 14.84 4.61
N ASN A 139 -7.25 14.12 5.75
CA ASN A 139 -6.25 14.26 6.80
C ASN A 139 -5.09 13.24 6.67
N GLU A 140 -5.26 12.18 5.86
CA GLU A 140 -4.28 11.09 5.72
C GLU A 140 -3.30 11.28 4.56
N ILE A 141 -3.68 12.11 3.59
CA ILE A 141 -2.82 12.44 2.46
C ILE A 141 -2.78 13.96 2.36
N ASP A 142 -1.62 14.53 2.64
CA ASP A 142 -1.29 15.83 2.06
C ASP A 142 -1.06 15.60 0.56
N ILE A 143 -2.17 15.58 -0.19
CA ILE A 143 -2.20 15.27 -1.62
C ILE A 143 -1.25 16.20 -2.37
N LEU A 144 -1.05 17.43 -1.88
CA LEU A 144 -0.16 18.40 -2.48
C LEU A 144 1.30 18.04 -2.25
N ASN A 145 1.69 17.59 -1.05
CA ASN A 145 3.05 17.10 -0.80
C ASN A 145 3.34 15.77 -1.53
N PHE A 146 2.40 14.81 -1.51
CA PHE A 146 2.54 13.55 -2.24
C PHE A 146 2.73 13.74 -3.76
N LEU A 147 2.04 14.71 -4.36
CA LEU A 147 2.18 15.05 -5.79
C LEU A 147 3.40 15.95 -6.09
N ALA A 148 4.00 16.58 -5.08
CA ALA A 148 5.15 17.47 -5.24
C ALA A 148 6.51 16.75 -5.15
N GLU A 149 6.57 15.56 -4.55
CA GLU A 149 7.82 14.79 -4.35
C GLU A 149 8.38 14.14 -5.62
N ASP A 150 7.69 14.21 -6.76
CA ASP A 150 8.13 13.68 -8.06
C ASP A 150 8.83 14.74 -8.96
N LYS A 151 9.46 15.76 -8.36
CA LYS A 151 10.27 16.79 -9.04
C LYS A 151 11.77 16.54 -8.99
#